data_AF-A0A3D0D0R0-F1
#
_entry.id   AF-A0A3D0D0R0-F1
#
_cell.length_a   1.000
_cell.length_b   1.000
_cell.length_c   1.000
_cell.angle_alpha   90.00
_cell.angle_beta   90.00
_cell.angle_gamma   90.00
#
_symmetry.space_group_name_H-M   'P 1'
#
loop_
_entity.id
_entity.type
_entity.pdbx_description
1 polymer ?
#
loop_
_entity_poly.entity_id
_entity_poly.type
_entity_poly.pdbx_seq_one_letter_code
_entity_poly.pdbx_strand_id
1 'polypeptide(L)'
;VVRAYDPTGVLAGVFTVTTPGWYGLMPVCGDAPLTPEDEGAQAGATISFSLNGFLAQPRGPEAPTWTTHGDRSEDVPFLFR
;
A
#
# COMPACT_ATOMS: atom_id res chain seq x y z
N VAL A 1 8.44 10.34 1.73
CA VAL A 1 7.94 9.32 0.78
C VAL A 1 7.38 8.16 1.59
N VAL A 2 6.13 7.80 1.33
CA VAL A 2 5.49 6.54 1.75
C VAL A 2 5.66 5.54 0.61
N ARG A 3 5.82 4.26 0.92
CA ARG A 3 5.76 3.15 -0.03
C ARG A 3 4.86 2.05 0.51
N ALA A 4 4.08 1.42 -0.36
CA ALA A 4 3.37 0.17 -0.11
C ALA A 4 4.13 -1.00 -0.75
N TYR A 5 4.20 -2.12 -0.05
CA TYR A 5 4.69 -3.39 -0.56
C TYR A 5 3.69 -4.49 -0.26
N ASP A 6 3.59 -5.45 -1.17
CA ASP A 6 2.82 -6.67 -0.97
C ASP A 6 3.55 -7.64 0.04
N PRO A 7 3.01 -8.85 0.28
CA PRO A 7 3.68 -9.91 1.06
C PRO A 7 5.01 -10.47 0.51
N THR A 8 5.27 -10.44 -0.80
CA THR A 8 6.54 -10.92 -1.39
C THR A 8 7.65 -9.86 -1.34
N GLY A 9 7.26 -8.58 -1.35
CA GLY A 9 8.15 -7.41 -1.26
C GLY A 9 8.19 -6.55 -2.53
N VAL A 10 7.28 -6.76 -3.48
CA VAL A 10 7.11 -5.95 -4.68
C VAL A 10 6.53 -4.58 -4.33
N LEU A 11 7.02 -3.53 -5.00
CA LEU A 11 6.66 -2.13 -4.74
C LEU A 11 5.31 -1.79 -5.37
N ALA A 12 4.23 -2.17 -4.71
CA ALA A 12 2.86 -1.97 -5.21
C ALA A 12 2.38 -0.50 -5.20
N GLY A 13 2.98 0.42 -4.41
CA GLY A 13 2.53 1.83 -4.39
C GLY A 13 3.52 2.84 -3.80
N VAL A 14 3.41 4.12 -4.18
CA VAL A 14 4.29 5.21 -3.72
C VAL A 14 3.52 6.53 -3.54
N PHE A 15 3.71 7.21 -2.40
CA PHE A 15 3.17 8.55 -2.14
C PHE A 15 4.25 9.54 -1.68
N THR A 16 4.29 10.72 -2.30
CA THR A 16 5.22 11.80 -1.91
C THR A 16 4.48 12.84 -1.08
N VAL A 17 4.67 12.76 0.25
CA VAL A 17 4.24 13.80 1.20
C VAL A 17 4.94 15.12 0.87
N THR A 18 4.17 16.10 0.41
CA THR A 18 4.58 17.49 0.16
C THR A 18 4.18 18.45 1.28
N THR A 19 3.12 18.13 2.02
CA THR A 19 2.60 18.91 3.15
C THR A 19 2.87 18.14 4.46
N PRO A 20 3.67 18.68 5.41
CA PRO A 20 3.99 17.98 6.65
C PRO A 20 2.75 17.56 7.44
N GLY A 21 2.71 16.28 7.86
CA GLY A 21 1.58 15.70 8.60
C GLY A 21 0.33 15.37 7.76
N TRP A 22 0.35 15.64 6.44
CA TRP A 22 -0.75 15.30 5.54
C TRP A 22 -0.32 14.30 4.46
N TYR A 23 -1.10 13.24 4.30
CA TYR A 23 -1.03 12.32 3.17
C TYR A 23 -2.43 12.27 2.52
N GLY A 24 -2.45 12.02 1.22
CA GLY A 24 -3.68 11.79 0.47
C GLY A 24 -3.93 10.29 0.29
N LEU A 25 -4.80 10.01 -0.67
CA LEU A 25 -5.01 8.70 -1.30
C LEU A 25 -3.71 8.26 -2.01
N MET A 26 -3.42 6.95 -2.05
CA MET A 26 -2.25 6.39 -2.74
C MET A 26 -2.66 5.10 -3.46
N PRO A 27 -2.65 5.08 -4.80
CA PRO A 27 -2.88 3.87 -5.55
C PRO A 27 -1.90 2.76 -5.16
N VAL A 28 -2.45 1.57 -4.95
CA VAL A 28 -1.71 0.32 -4.76
C VAL A 28 -2.09 -0.61 -5.91
N CYS A 29 -1.13 -0.99 -6.73
CA CYS A 29 -1.33 -1.86 -7.87
C CYS A 29 -1.54 -3.32 -7.42
N GLY A 30 -2.48 -3.99 -8.09
CA GLY A 30 -2.68 -5.43 -7.94
C GLY A 30 -1.79 -6.25 -8.88
N ASP A 31 -1.61 -7.51 -8.53
CA ASP A 31 -0.96 -8.57 -9.33
C ASP A 31 -1.71 -8.81 -10.66
N ALA A 32 -1.01 -9.06 -11.77
CA ALA A 32 -1.62 -9.23 -13.09
C ALA A 32 -1.71 -10.72 -13.50
N PRO A 33 -2.89 -11.37 -13.48
CA PRO A 33 -3.04 -12.83 -13.60
C PRO A 33 -2.79 -13.42 -15.01
N LEU A 34 -2.11 -12.67 -15.90
CA LEU A 34 -1.75 -13.07 -17.25
C LEU A 34 -0.23 -12.95 -17.53
N THR A 35 0.54 -12.44 -16.58
CA THR A 35 2.02 -12.44 -16.59
C THR A 35 2.56 -13.54 -15.66
N PRO A 36 3.79 -14.05 -15.90
CA PRO A 36 4.51 -14.94 -14.99
C PRO A 36 5.35 -14.20 -13.93
N GLU A 37 5.50 -12.89 -14.05
CA GLU A 37 6.08 -12.01 -13.04
C GLU A 37 5.09 -11.75 -11.87
N ASP A 38 5.58 -11.09 -10.82
CA ASP A 38 4.78 -10.53 -9.72
C ASP A 38 4.94 -9.00 -9.78
N GLU A 39 3.84 -8.28 -10.05
CA GLU A 39 3.85 -6.81 -10.14
C GLU A 39 3.10 -6.09 -9.01
N GLY A 40 2.54 -6.81 -8.03
CA GLY A 40 1.75 -6.16 -6.98
C GLY A 40 0.88 -7.07 -6.12
N ALA A 41 -0.17 -6.49 -5.56
CA ALA A 41 -0.96 -7.15 -4.52
C ALA A 41 -1.99 -8.15 -5.06
N GLN A 42 -2.00 -9.36 -4.52
CA GLN A 42 -3.09 -10.31 -4.74
C GLN A 42 -4.32 -9.96 -3.88
N ALA A 43 -5.51 -10.39 -4.32
CA ALA A 43 -6.75 -10.15 -3.59
C ALA A 43 -6.74 -10.79 -2.19
N GLY A 44 -6.86 -9.96 -1.15
CA GLY A 44 -6.73 -10.36 0.25
C GLY A 44 -5.31 -10.21 0.83
N ALA A 45 -4.34 -9.73 0.06
CA ALA A 45 -2.97 -9.53 0.52
C ALA A 45 -2.84 -8.41 1.57
N THR A 46 -2.03 -8.64 2.61
CA THR A 46 -1.69 -7.61 3.60
C THR A 46 -0.56 -6.73 3.07
N ILE A 47 -0.83 -5.44 2.97
CA ILE A 47 0.13 -4.43 2.52
C ILE A 47 0.99 -3.95 3.70
N SER A 48 2.30 -3.95 3.51
CA SER A 48 3.28 -3.36 4.43
C SER A 48 3.74 -1.99 3.93
N PHE A 49 4.17 -1.10 4.83
CA PHE A 49 4.53 0.27 4.47
C PHE A 49 5.91 0.67 4.94
N SER A 50 6.61 1.51 4.16
CA SER A 50 7.79 2.23 4.64
C SER A 50 7.64 3.75 4.55
N LEU A 51 8.10 4.44 5.59
CA LEU A 51 8.20 5.89 5.68
C LEU A 51 9.68 6.27 5.56
N ASN A 52 10.05 6.85 4.42
CA ASN A 52 11.44 7.18 4.07
C ASN A 52 12.43 5.99 4.18
N GLY A 53 11.94 4.74 4.04
CA GLY A 53 12.73 3.52 4.15
C GLY A 53 12.65 2.82 5.52
N PHE A 54 12.06 3.44 6.54
CA PHE A 54 11.78 2.80 7.82
C PHE A 54 10.43 2.08 7.78
N LEU A 55 10.36 0.83 8.21
CA LEU A 55 9.10 0.08 8.31
C LEU A 55 8.11 0.79 9.24
N ALA A 56 6.89 1.04 8.75
CA ALA A 56 5.81 1.66 9.52
C ALA A 56 4.83 0.61 10.06
N GLN A 57 4.29 0.85 11.26
CA GLN A 57 3.25 0.00 11.84
C GLN A 57 1.86 0.64 11.66
N PRO A 58 0.91 -0.05 11.00
CA PRO A 58 -0.46 0.43 10.88
C PRO A 58 -1.15 0.71 12.22
N ARG A 59 -1.87 1.83 12.28
CA ARG A 59 -2.76 2.24 13.39
C ARG A 59 -4.18 2.61 12.94
N GLY A 60 -4.53 2.28 11.69
CA GLY A 60 -5.91 2.36 11.22
C GLY A 60 -6.82 1.39 11.98
N PRO A 61 -8.15 1.61 11.95
CA PRO A 61 -9.12 0.70 12.57
C PRO A 61 -9.25 -0.63 11.82
N GLU A 62 -8.86 -0.64 10.55
CA GLU A 62 -8.93 -1.78 9.62
C GLU A 62 -7.51 -2.28 9.30
N ALA A 63 -7.40 -3.55 8.92
CA ALA A 63 -6.16 -4.11 8.39
C ALA A 63 -5.87 -3.50 7.01
N PRO A 64 -4.59 -3.28 6.64
CA PRO A 64 -4.21 -2.77 5.32
C PRO A 64 -4.28 -3.89 4.28
N THR A 65 -5.50 -4.36 3.98
CA THR A 65 -5.72 -5.46 3.04
C THR A 65 -6.08 -4.90 1.67
N TRP A 66 -5.29 -5.22 0.65
CA TRP A 66 -5.67 -4.95 -0.74
C TRP A 66 -6.73 -5.97 -1.18
N THR A 67 -7.84 -5.52 -1.76
CA THR A 67 -9.02 -6.36 -2.02
C THR A 67 -9.22 -6.61 -3.51
N THR A 68 -9.67 -5.60 -4.25
CA THR A 68 -9.97 -5.63 -5.69
C THR A 68 -9.86 -4.23 -6.26
N HIS A 69 -9.47 -4.14 -7.54
CA HIS A 69 -9.30 -2.88 -8.22
C HIS A 69 -10.53 -1.96 -8.17
N GLY A 70 -10.35 -0.75 -7.65
CA GLY A 70 -11.39 0.28 -7.52
C GLY A 70 -12.17 0.25 -6.20
N ASP A 71 -11.81 -0.59 -5.22
CA ASP A 71 -12.40 -0.53 -3.87
C ASP A 71 -11.69 0.48 -2.95
N ARG A 72 -12.43 1.04 -1.99
CA ARG A 72 -11.92 2.02 -1.00
C ARG A 72 -10.80 1.50 -0.11
N SER A 73 -10.64 0.19 0.03
CA SER A 73 -9.54 -0.41 0.80
C SER A 73 -8.18 -0.36 0.09
N GLU A 74 -8.12 -0.01 -1.20
CA GLU A 74 -6.86 0.41 -1.86
C GLU A 74 -6.32 1.71 -1.23
N ASP A 75 -7.20 2.62 -0.84
CA ASP A 75 -6.91 3.95 -0.28
C ASP A 75 -6.73 3.92 1.26
N VAL A 76 -5.82 3.06 1.73
CA VAL A 76 -5.59 2.81 3.16
C VAL A 76 -5.25 4.11 3.92
N PRO A 77 -5.98 4.52 4.97
CA PRO A 77 -5.49 5.57 5.86
C PRO A 77 -4.19 5.10 6.54
N PHE A 78 -3.08 5.79 6.22
CA PHE A 78 -1.65 5.31 6.22
C PHE A 78 -0.75 4.85 7.61
N LEU A 79 -1.81 5.36 8.40
CA LEU A 79 -2.14 6.47 9.36
C LEU A 79 -1.49 6.38 10.73
N PHE A 80 -0.52 7.27 10.96
CA PHE A 80 0.75 6.75 11.44
C PHE A 80 1.48 7.75 12.34
N ARG A 81 2.08 7.24 13.43
CA ARG A 81 2.91 7.95 14.41
C ARG A 81 3.94 6.97 15.00
#